data_AF-A0A7C4SMP1-F1
#
_entry.id   AF-A0A7C4SMP1-F1
#
_cell.length_a   1.000
_cell.length_b   1.000
_cell.length_c   1.000
_cell.angle_alpha   90.00
_cell.angle_beta   90.00
_cell.angle_gamma   90.00
#
_symmetry.space_group_name_H-M   'P 1'
#
loop_
_entity.id
_entity.type
_entity.pdbx_description
1 polymer ?
#
loop_
_entity_poly.entity_id
_entity_poly.type
_entity_poly.pdbx_seq_one_letter_code
_entity_poly.pdbx_strand_id
1 'polypeptide(L)'
;MKHVWKVMIPVVIVATAVMLYIGGALPITVTKPQIKYSVSSVCCPTSYEDVEADQVSLEVRENHIYLKHVVLYPCCAKFNVVLNEELLREGVIVIKEKNVGEMCRCICQYIIDIQIGPLSEGKYLVQIWGVEFYDQEPTLRWAGEVFIGNEKVCNNMCGDGVCQEIVCMAVGCPCPETPETCPMDCKNNENP
;
A
#
# COMPACT_ATOMS: atom_id res chain seq x y z
N MET A 1 -35.94 -51.02 21.70
CA MET A 1 -34.72 -50.51 21.02
C MET A 1 -34.75 -50.53 19.49
N LYS A 2 -35.43 -51.47 18.81
CA LYS A 2 -35.44 -51.53 17.32
C LYS A 2 -36.23 -50.40 16.59
N HIS A 3 -37.10 -49.66 17.28
CA HIS A 3 -37.91 -48.59 16.68
C HIS A 3 -37.24 -47.21 16.68
N VAL A 4 -36.30 -46.95 17.58
CA VAL A 4 -35.64 -45.63 17.73
C VAL A 4 -34.71 -45.33 16.55
N TRP A 5 -34.13 -46.38 15.94
CA TRP A 5 -33.17 -46.23 14.86
C TRP A 5 -33.79 -45.75 13.54
N LYS A 6 -35.07 -46.07 13.30
CA LYS A 6 -35.79 -45.63 12.08
C LYS A 6 -36.09 -44.12 12.07
N VAL A 7 -36.10 -43.47 13.23
CA VAL A 7 -36.37 -42.02 13.36
C VAL A 7 -35.08 -41.20 13.35
N MET A 8 -33.97 -41.74 13.87
CA MET A 8 -32.68 -41.04 13.95
C MET A 8 -32.00 -40.81 12.59
N ILE A 9 -32.12 -41.76 11.65
CA ILE A 9 -31.45 -41.69 10.34
C ILE A 9 -31.86 -40.46 9.51
N PRO A 10 -33.16 -40.15 9.30
CA PRO A 10 -33.53 -38.97 8.52
C PRO A 10 -33.13 -37.64 9.18
N VAL A 11 -33.11 -37.57 10.52
CA VAL A 11 -32.73 -36.34 11.24
C VAL A 11 -31.24 -36.02 11.06
N VAL A 12 -30.37 -37.04 11.08
CA VAL A 12 -28.92 -36.86 10.86
C VAL A 12 -28.61 -36.47 9.41
N ILE A 13 -29.34 -37.01 8.43
CA ILE A 13 -29.17 -36.65 7.01
C ILE A 13 -29.59 -35.19 6.76
N VAL A 14 -30.71 -34.75 7.35
CA VAL A 14 -31.16 -33.35 7.22
C VAL A 14 -30.18 -32.39 7.91
N ALA A 15 -29.68 -32.72 9.10
CA ALA A 15 -28.72 -31.88 9.81
C ALA A 15 -27.37 -31.74 9.07
N THR A 16 -26.88 -32.81 8.44
CA THR A 16 -25.64 -32.77 7.64
C THR A 16 -25.82 -32.03 6.33
N ALA A 17 -26.97 -32.16 5.66
CA ALA A 17 -27.28 -31.38 4.46
C ALA A 17 -27.40 -29.88 4.77
N VAL A 18 -28.00 -29.50 5.91
CA VAL A 18 -28.12 -28.09 6.34
C VAL A 18 -26.74 -27.50 6.69
N MET A 19 -25.86 -28.26 7.35
CA MET A 19 -24.48 -27.81 7.62
C MET A 19 -23.67 -27.58 6.32
N LEU A 20 -23.87 -28.41 5.30
CA LEU A 20 -23.25 -28.20 3.99
C LEU A 20 -23.86 -27.03 3.21
N TYR A 21 -25.15 -26.73 3.40
CA TYR A 21 -25.82 -25.61 2.73
C TYR A 21 -25.51 -24.25 3.38
N ILE A 22 -25.33 -24.22 4.71
CA ILE A 22 -24.96 -22.98 5.45
C ILE A 22 -23.44 -22.74 5.37
N GLY A 23 -22.64 -23.80 5.24
CA GLY A 23 -21.17 -23.73 5.10
C GLY A 23 -20.66 -23.38 3.70
N GLY A 24 -21.55 -22.99 2.77
CA GLY A 24 -21.16 -22.47 1.46
C GLY A 24 -20.39 -21.16 1.64
N ALA A 25 -19.07 -21.26 1.84
CA ALA A 25 -18.16 -20.14 1.91
C ALA A 25 -18.42 -19.23 0.70
N LEU A 26 -18.85 -18.00 0.97
CA LEU A 26 -18.95 -16.98 -0.05
C LEU A 26 -17.58 -16.93 -0.78
N PRO A 27 -17.55 -16.96 -2.12
CA PRO A 27 -16.30 -16.84 -2.84
C PRO A 27 -15.67 -15.51 -2.47
N ILE A 28 -14.54 -15.55 -1.76
CA ILE A 28 -13.72 -14.37 -1.52
C ILE A 28 -13.23 -13.94 -2.90
N THR A 29 -13.85 -12.91 -3.46
CA THR A 29 -13.38 -12.31 -4.70
C THR A 29 -12.08 -11.59 -4.38
N VAL A 30 -10.96 -12.28 -4.60
CA VAL A 30 -9.63 -11.67 -4.58
C VAL A 30 -9.57 -10.70 -5.75
N THR A 31 -9.88 -9.44 -5.49
CA THR A 31 -9.74 -8.37 -6.48
C THR A 31 -8.26 -8.22 -6.80
N LYS A 32 -7.89 -8.53 -8.05
CA LYS A 32 -6.54 -8.30 -8.56
C LYS A 32 -6.17 -6.83 -8.36
N PRO A 33 -4.97 -6.51 -7.84
CA PRO A 33 -4.51 -5.15 -7.71
C PRO A 33 -4.58 -4.42 -9.05
N GLN A 34 -5.11 -3.20 -9.05
CA GLN A 34 -5.21 -2.36 -10.24
C GLN A 34 -4.38 -1.10 -10.06
N ILE A 35 -3.87 -0.58 -11.18
CA ILE A 35 -3.29 0.75 -11.25
C ILE A 35 -4.29 1.69 -11.91
N LYS A 36 -4.48 2.86 -11.30
CA LYS A 36 -5.18 4.00 -11.88
C LYS A 36 -4.24 5.17 -11.86
N TYR A 37 -4.27 6.01 -12.89
CA TYR A 37 -3.41 7.19 -12.93
C TYR A 37 -4.07 8.34 -13.68
N SER A 38 -3.64 9.56 -13.35
CA SER A 38 -3.95 10.77 -14.09
C SER A 38 -2.69 11.59 -14.31
N VAL A 39 -2.62 12.25 -15.45
CA VAL A 39 -1.46 13.06 -15.85
C VAL A 39 -1.95 14.48 -16.06
N SER A 40 -1.32 15.42 -15.36
CA SER A 40 -1.48 16.85 -15.61
C SER A 40 -0.14 17.47 -15.96
N SER A 41 -0.18 18.59 -16.69
CA SER A 41 1.03 19.26 -17.16
C SER A 41 0.93 20.76 -16.95
N VAL A 42 2.00 21.37 -16.46
CA VAL A 42 2.20 22.82 -16.42
C VAL A 42 3.29 23.16 -17.42
N CYS A 43 2.91 23.85 -18.49
CA CYS A 43 3.79 24.27 -19.57
C CYS A 43 3.92 25.80 -19.54
N CYS A 44 5.13 26.30 -19.79
CA CYS A 44 5.45 27.74 -19.76
C CYS A 44 5.25 28.39 -18.38
N PRO A 45 5.90 27.90 -17.30
CA PRO A 45 5.90 28.65 -16.05
C PRO A 45 6.66 29.97 -16.25
N THR A 46 6.18 31.04 -15.60
CA THR A 46 6.80 32.38 -15.64
C THR A 46 8.18 32.41 -14.97
N SER A 47 8.54 31.36 -14.23
CA SER A 47 9.84 31.15 -13.59
C SER A 47 10.09 29.65 -13.47
N TYR A 48 11.30 29.20 -13.83
CA TYR A 48 11.78 27.83 -13.62
C TYR A 48 12.59 27.68 -12.32
N GLU A 49 12.72 28.74 -11.51
CA GLU A 49 13.58 28.74 -10.33
C GLU A 49 13.06 27.88 -9.17
N ASP A 50 11.76 27.52 -9.19
CA ASP A 50 11.11 26.73 -8.13
C ASP A 50 10.71 25.31 -8.56
N VAL A 51 11.14 24.86 -9.74
CA VAL A 51 10.72 23.55 -10.26
C VAL A 51 11.72 22.47 -9.86
N GLU A 52 11.49 21.87 -8.70
CA GLU A 52 12.19 20.64 -8.30
C GLU A 52 11.69 19.47 -9.17
N ALA A 53 12.59 18.99 -10.04
CA ALA A 53 12.34 17.82 -10.87
C ALA A 53 12.49 16.52 -10.06
N ASP A 54 11.79 15.47 -10.46
CA ASP A 54 11.90 14.11 -9.89
C ASP A 54 11.42 13.99 -8.43
N GLN A 55 10.57 14.93 -7.98
CA GLN A 55 9.94 14.82 -6.67
C GLN A 55 8.91 13.69 -6.66
N VAL A 56 9.00 12.82 -5.65
CA VAL A 56 8.03 11.77 -5.40
C VAL A 56 7.48 11.95 -3.99
N SER A 57 6.16 12.03 -3.87
CA SER A 57 5.47 11.90 -2.59
C SER A 57 4.61 10.64 -2.60
N LEU A 58 4.63 9.90 -1.50
CA LEU A 58 3.90 8.67 -1.32
C LEU A 58 3.05 8.74 -0.06
N GLU A 59 1.82 8.24 -0.14
CA GLU A 59 0.90 8.11 0.97
C GLU A 59 0.17 6.76 0.89
N VAL A 60 -0.04 6.11 2.03
CA VAL A 60 -0.87 4.91 2.13
C VAL A 60 -2.21 5.30 2.75
N ARG A 61 -3.32 4.92 2.13
CA ARG A 61 -4.66 5.04 2.75
C ARG A 61 -5.41 3.74 2.56
N GLU A 62 -5.88 3.17 3.67
CA GLU A 62 -6.52 1.85 3.69
C GLU A 62 -5.60 0.80 3.03
N ASN A 63 -6.07 0.18 1.94
CA ASN A 63 -5.32 -0.82 1.19
C ASN A 63 -4.82 -0.30 -0.15
N HIS A 64 -4.61 1.02 -0.27
CA HIS A 64 -4.16 1.66 -1.49
C HIS A 64 -2.92 2.52 -1.26
N ILE A 65 -2.01 2.51 -2.22
CA ILE A 65 -0.90 3.45 -2.32
C ILE A 65 -1.33 4.57 -3.24
N TYR A 66 -1.13 5.80 -2.78
CA TYR A 66 -1.27 7.03 -3.55
C TYR A 66 0.12 7.62 -3.73
N LEU A 67 0.52 7.83 -4.98
CA LEU A 67 1.85 8.30 -5.34
C LEU A 67 1.68 9.48 -6.28
N LYS A 68 2.40 10.57 -6.01
CA LYS A 68 2.50 11.72 -6.91
C LYS A 68 3.94 11.87 -7.32
N HIS A 69 4.19 11.78 -8.62
CA HIS A 69 5.51 11.92 -9.22
C HIS A 69 5.55 13.16 -10.12
N VAL A 70 6.51 14.03 -9.86
CA VAL A 70 6.74 15.27 -10.61
C VAL A 70 7.94 15.08 -11.52
N VAL A 71 7.74 15.10 -12.84
CA VAL A 71 8.81 14.87 -13.82
C VAL A 71 8.91 16.03 -14.82
N LEU A 72 10.14 16.44 -15.15
CA LEU A 72 10.40 17.36 -16.26
C LEU A 72 10.62 16.57 -17.54
N TYR A 73 9.80 16.83 -18.56
CA TYR A 73 9.84 16.06 -19.80
C TYR A 73 9.34 16.89 -20.99
N PRO A 74 9.62 16.51 -22.25
CA PRO A 74 9.14 17.26 -23.41
C PRO A 74 7.62 17.43 -23.48
N CYS A 75 7.14 18.63 -23.80
CA CYS A 75 5.71 19.03 -23.76
C CYS A 75 4.74 18.17 -24.58
N CYS A 76 5.24 17.50 -25.62
CA CYS A 76 4.43 16.67 -26.52
C CYS A 76 4.32 15.22 -26.03
N ALA A 77 4.87 14.93 -24.86
CA ALA A 77 4.79 13.62 -24.28
C ALA A 77 3.38 13.27 -23.85
N LYS A 78 3.06 11.99 -24.00
CA LYS A 78 1.83 11.37 -23.50
C LYS A 78 2.25 10.18 -22.67
N PHE A 79 1.90 10.20 -21.39
CA PHE A 79 2.35 9.18 -20.46
C PHE A 79 1.37 8.00 -20.40
N ASN A 80 1.92 6.80 -20.53
CA ASN A 80 1.27 5.56 -20.17
C ASN A 80 2.00 4.97 -18.96
N VAL A 81 1.26 4.66 -17.88
CA VAL A 81 1.83 4.13 -16.65
C VAL A 81 1.43 2.68 -16.49
N VAL A 82 2.42 1.80 -16.34
CA VAL A 82 2.23 0.35 -16.31
C VAL A 82 2.77 -0.21 -14.99
N LEU A 83 1.99 -1.10 -14.38
CA LEU A 83 2.40 -1.89 -13.23
C LEU A 83 2.97 -3.24 -13.70
N ASN A 84 4.16 -3.62 -13.23
CA ASN A 84 4.65 -4.98 -13.40
C ASN A 84 4.03 -5.89 -12.33
N GLU A 85 3.12 -6.77 -12.77
CA GLU A 85 2.39 -7.67 -11.87
C GLU A 85 3.18 -8.91 -11.44
N GLU A 86 4.27 -9.26 -12.14
CA GLU A 86 5.04 -10.48 -11.87
C GLU A 86 5.70 -10.42 -10.48
N LEU A 87 6.32 -9.27 -10.19
CA LEU A 87 7.05 -9.03 -8.95
C LEU A 87 6.15 -8.61 -7.79
N LEU A 88 4.88 -8.32 -8.06
CA LEU A 88 3.91 -7.90 -7.03
C LEU A 88 3.69 -8.99 -5.97
N ARG A 89 3.75 -10.26 -6.38
CA ARG A 89 3.64 -11.42 -5.48
C ARG A 89 4.82 -11.55 -4.52
N GLU A 90 5.96 -10.95 -4.86
CA GLU A 90 7.18 -10.92 -4.05
C GLU A 90 7.24 -9.68 -3.17
N GLY A 91 6.19 -8.86 -3.14
CA GLY A 91 6.16 -7.59 -2.41
C GLY A 91 6.91 -6.46 -3.11
N VAL A 92 7.20 -6.57 -4.41
CA VAL A 92 7.87 -5.50 -5.16
C VAL A 92 6.90 -4.89 -6.17
N ILE A 93 6.63 -3.59 -6.01
CA ILE A 93 5.73 -2.83 -6.89
C ILE A 93 6.59 -2.04 -7.86
N VAL A 94 6.67 -2.49 -9.10
CA VAL A 94 7.43 -1.82 -10.16
C VAL A 94 6.50 -1.03 -11.07
N ILE A 95 6.65 0.29 -11.04
CA ILE A 95 5.93 1.25 -11.86
C ILE A 95 6.85 1.66 -13.01
N LYS A 96 6.38 1.50 -14.25
CA LYS A 96 7.08 1.96 -15.45
C LYS A 96 6.28 3.07 -16.12
N GLU A 97 6.96 4.16 -16.44
CA GLU A 97 6.40 5.26 -17.21
C GLU A 97 6.85 5.13 -18.66
N LYS A 98 5.93 5.32 -19.61
CA LYS A 98 6.23 5.25 -21.04
C LYS A 98 5.71 6.48 -21.76
N ASN A 99 6.56 7.12 -22.54
CA ASN A 99 6.11 8.15 -23.46
C ASN A 99 5.56 7.49 -24.75
N VAL A 100 4.25 7.63 -24.97
CA VAL A 100 3.56 7.24 -26.21
C VAL A 100 3.22 8.45 -27.10
N GLY A 101 3.71 9.63 -26.72
CA GLY A 101 3.61 10.88 -27.46
C GLY A 101 4.83 11.15 -28.33
N GLU A 102 5.00 12.41 -28.70
CA GLU A 102 6.10 12.86 -29.54
C GLU A 102 7.19 13.53 -28.70
N MET A 103 8.36 13.73 -29.32
CA MET A 103 9.41 14.58 -28.76
C MET A 103 9.30 15.98 -29.33
N CYS A 104 9.36 16.98 -28.46
CA CYS A 104 9.41 18.38 -28.86
C CYS A 104 10.51 19.14 -28.12
N ARG A 105 10.73 20.40 -28.51
CA ARG A 105 11.85 21.22 -28.00
C ARG A 105 11.60 21.86 -26.64
N CYS A 106 10.36 21.93 -26.19
CA CYS A 106 10.02 22.57 -24.93
C CYS A 106 9.92 21.52 -23.82
N ILE A 107 10.22 21.94 -22.58
CA ILE A 107 10.14 21.09 -21.39
C ILE A 107 8.98 21.58 -20.51
N CYS A 108 8.09 20.67 -20.13
CA CYS A 108 7.04 20.92 -19.15
C CYS A 108 7.27 20.12 -17.88
N GLN A 109 6.65 20.60 -16.81
CA GLN A 109 6.48 19.85 -15.59
C GLN A 109 5.22 19.00 -15.71
N TYR A 110 5.37 17.70 -15.56
CA TYR A 110 4.26 16.75 -15.50
C TYR A 110 4.07 16.29 -14.07
N ILE A 111 2.81 16.19 -13.65
CA ILE A 111 2.40 15.62 -12.38
C ILE A 111 1.61 14.35 -12.71
N ILE A 112 2.18 13.22 -12.31
CA ILE A 112 1.62 11.89 -12.52
C ILE A 112 1.10 11.41 -11.16
N ASP A 113 -0.22 11.47 -10.99
CA ASP A 113 -0.90 10.94 -9.82
C ASP A 113 -1.26 9.48 -10.08
N ILE A 114 -0.80 8.58 -9.22
CA ILE A 114 -0.90 7.13 -9.36
C ILE A 114 -1.58 6.58 -8.11
N GLN A 115 -2.57 5.72 -8.32
CA GLN A 115 -3.23 4.93 -7.28
C GLN A 115 -3.04 3.45 -7.58
N ILE A 116 -2.54 2.69 -6.60
CA ILE A 116 -2.33 1.24 -6.71
C ILE A 116 -3.13 0.55 -5.62
N GLY A 117 -3.99 -0.39 -6.01
CA GLY A 117 -4.70 -1.25 -5.08
C GLY A 117 -5.99 -1.85 -5.63
N PRO A 118 -6.75 -2.58 -4.80
CA PRO A 118 -6.44 -2.89 -3.41
C PRO A 118 -5.23 -3.84 -3.28
N LEU A 119 -4.42 -3.64 -2.23
CA LEU A 119 -3.25 -4.47 -1.89
C LEU A 119 -3.53 -5.29 -0.63
N SER A 120 -2.91 -6.46 -0.53
CA SER A 120 -2.92 -7.25 0.71
C SER A 120 -2.02 -6.60 1.76
N GLU A 121 -2.31 -6.82 3.04
CA GLU A 121 -1.45 -6.36 4.12
C GLU A 121 -0.03 -6.92 3.98
N GLY A 122 0.98 -6.10 4.25
CA GLY A 122 2.37 -6.48 4.13
C GLY A 122 3.29 -5.31 3.79
N LYS A 123 4.60 -5.60 3.81
CA LYS A 123 5.63 -4.67 3.36
C LYS A 123 5.77 -4.76 1.85
N TYR A 124 5.92 -3.60 1.20
CA TYR A 124 6.18 -3.51 -0.22
C TYR A 124 7.37 -2.60 -0.50
N LEU A 125 8.21 -2.98 -1.45
CA LEU A 125 9.22 -2.11 -2.06
C LEU A 125 8.63 -1.51 -3.33
N VAL A 126 8.39 -0.20 -3.33
CA VAL A 126 7.89 0.55 -4.48
C VAL A 126 9.07 1.08 -5.28
N GLN A 127 9.05 0.88 -6.59
CA GLN A 127 10.08 1.35 -7.52
C GLN A 127 9.43 2.10 -8.69
N ILE A 128 9.90 3.31 -8.96
CA ILE A 128 9.54 4.07 -10.16
C ILE A 128 10.71 4.00 -11.13
N TRP A 129 10.46 3.39 -12.27
CA TRP A 129 11.36 3.38 -13.41
C TRP A 129 10.93 4.51 -14.33
N GLY A 130 11.89 5.34 -14.71
CA GLY A 130 11.65 6.57 -15.48
C GLY A 130 11.06 6.32 -16.86
N VAL A 131 11.00 7.38 -17.66
CA VAL A 131 10.25 7.38 -18.91
C VAL A 131 10.94 6.55 -20.00
N GLU A 132 10.37 5.39 -20.34
CA GLU A 132 10.72 4.58 -21.51
C GLU A 132 10.29 5.30 -22.80
N PHE A 133 11.18 5.35 -23.80
CA PHE A 133 10.90 5.93 -25.11
C PHE A 133 11.71 5.26 -26.22
N TYR A 134 11.03 4.69 -27.23
CA TYR A 134 11.63 3.87 -28.29
C TYR A 134 12.59 2.81 -27.72
N ASP A 135 13.85 2.82 -28.15
CA ASP A 135 14.88 1.84 -27.80
C ASP A 135 15.66 2.23 -26.53
N GLN A 136 15.20 3.24 -25.80
CA GLN A 136 15.81 3.65 -24.53
C GLN A 136 15.16 2.89 -23.38
N GLU A 137 15.95 2.02 -22.75
CA GLU A 137 15.53 1.32 -21.53
C GLU A 137 15.37 2.32 -20.36
N PRO A 138 14.30 2.20 -19.56
CA PRO A 138 14.09 3.07 -18.41
C PRO A 138 15.09 2.76 -17.29
N THR A 139 15.49 3.78 -16.54
CA THR A 139 16.34 3.64 -15.35
C THR A 139 15.54 3.82 -14.07
N LEU A 140 15.98 3.21 -12.96
CA LEU A 140 15.38 3.43 -11.65
C LEU A 140 15.57 4.90 -11.24
N ARG A 141 14.45 5.61 -11.01
CA ARG A 141 14.44 7.02 -10.59
C ARG A 141 14.24 7.17 -9.10
N TRP A 142 13.36 6.33 -8.55
CA TRP A 142 13.01 6.39 -7.14
C TRP A 142 12.65 5.00 -6.61
N ALA A 143 12.99 4.75 -5.34
CA ALA A 143 12.54 3.58 -4.61
C ALA A 143 12.22 3.95 -3.16
N GLY A 144 11.21 3.30 -2.59
CA GLY A 144 10.81 3.49 -1.20
C GLY A 144 10.03 2.29 -0.66
N GLU A 145 10.17 2.04 0.64
CA GLU A 145 9.44 0.98 1.33
C GLU A 145 8.13 1.53 1.90
N VAL A 146 7.08 0.73 1.83
CA VAL A 146 5.76 1.06 2.38
C VAL A 146 5.16 -0.15 3.07
N PHE A 147 4.28 0.09 4.03
CA PHE A 147 3.52 -0.96 4.69
C PHE A 147 2.03 -0.76 4.40
N ILE A 148 1.40 -1.80 3.85
CA ILE A 148 -0.06 -1.86 3.70
C ILE A 148 -0.61 -2.61 4.90
N GLY A 149 -1.65 -2.05 5.50
CA GLY A 149 -2.22 -2.53 6.75
C GLY A 149 -2.12 -1.45 7.82
N ASN A 150 -2.57 -1.79 9.02
CA ASN A 150 -2.47 -0.88 10.16
C ASN A 150 -1.01 -0.80 10.62
N GLU A 151 -0.20 0.06 10.00
CA GLU A 151 1.05 0.54 10.58
C GLU A 151 0.75 1.03 12.00
N LYS A 152 1.49 0.53 13.00
CA LYS A 152 1.16 0.58 14.44
C LYS A 152 0.34 1.82 14.81
N VAL A 153 -0.97 1.63 14.89
CA VAL A 153 -1.89 2.62 15.42
C VAL A 153 -1.83 2.55 16.94
N CYS A 154 -0.63 2.69 17.49
CA CYS A 154 -0.45 2.81 18.93
C CYS A 154 -0.17 4.27 19.27
N ASN A 155 -0.73 4.72 20.39
CA ASN A 155 -0.52 6.06 20.90
C ASN A 155 0.79 6.07 21.69
N ASN A 156 1.71 6.95 21.32
CA ASN A 156 2.87 7.21 22.15
C ASN A 156 2.41 7.97 23.40
N MET A 157 2.55 7.34 24.56
CA MET A 157 2.12 7.88 25.85
C MET A 157 3.33 8.26 26.72
N CYS A 158 4.53 8.28 26.14
CA CYS A 158 5.74 8.64 26.85
C CYS A 158 5.65 10.05 27.45
N GLY A 159 5.91 10.14 28.75
CA GLY A 159 5.75 11.32 29.58
C GLY A 159 4.41 11.40 30.31
N ASP A 160 3.57 10.37 30.26
CA ASP A 160 2.36 10.27 31.09
C ASP A 160 2.66 9.80 32.53
N GLY A 161 3.90 9.38 32.79
CA GLY A 161 4.39 8.94 34.09
C GLY A 161 4.21 7.44 34.36
N VAL A 162 3.81 6.65 33.36
CA VAL A 162 3.63 5.19 33.46
C VAL A 162 4.37 4.50 32.32
N CYS A 163 5.35 3.64 32.63
CA CYS A 163 6.01 2.84 31.59
C CYS A 163 5.05 1.77 31.03
N GLN A 164 4.65 1.86 29.76
CA GLN A 164 3.75 0.88 29.16
C GLN A 164 4.48 -0.34 28.59
N GLU A 165 5.06 -1.18 29.47
CA GLU A 165 5.78 -2.40 29.06
C GLU A 165 4.86 -3.46 28.42
N ILE A 166 3.59 -3.51 28.84
CA ILE A 166 2.59 -4.46 28.35
C ILE A 166 1.38 -3.68 27.84
N VAL A 167 1.08 -3.81 26.54
CA VAL A 167 0.01 -3.08 25.86
C VAL A 167 -0.90 -4.00 25.08
N CYS A 168 -2.11 -3.53 24.79
CA CYS A 168 -2.96 -4.17 23.79
C CYS A 168 -2.44 -3.90 22.37
N MET A 169 -2.62 -4.87 21.46
CA MET A 169 -2.22 -4.73 20.05
C MET A 169 -3.32 -4.10 19.17
N ALA A 170 -4.27 -3.37 19.76
CA ALA A 170 -5.38 -2.75 19.04
C ALA A 170 -5.09 -1.29 18.67
N VAL A 171 -5.87 -0.77 17.73
CA VAL A 171 -5.84 0.64 17.30
C VAL A 171 -6.16 1.56 18.49
N GLY A 172 -5.30 2.55 18.74
CA GLY A 172 -5.40 3.51 19.84
C GLY A 172 -4.81 3.02 21.17
N CYS A 173 -4.28 1.79 21.24
CA CYS A 173 -3.59 1.31 22.43
C CYS A 173 -2.25 2.02 22.62
N PRO A 174 -1.70 2.12 23.84
CA PRO A 174 -0.35 2.65 24.04
C PRO A 174 0.69 1.85 23.25
N CYS A 175 1.76 2.51 22.81
CA CYS A 175 2.91 1.80 22.26
C CYS A 175 3.68 1.10 23.39
N PRO A 176 4.24 -0.10 23.17
CA PRO A 176 5.11 -0.72 24.17
C PRO A 176 6.33 0.18 24.39
N GLU A 177 6.60 0.51 25.65
CA GLU A 177 7.73 1.35 26.04
C GLU A 177 8.83 0.52 26.70
N THR A 178 10.07 0.98 26.54
CA THR A 178 11.28 0.40 27.12
C THR A 178 12.16 1.53 27.67
N PRO A 179 13.15 1.24 28.53
CA PRO A 179 14.10 2.24 29.00
C PRO A 179 14.85 2.98 27.88
N GLU A 180 14.97 2.39 26.69
CA GLU A 180 15.55 3.02 25.50
C GLU A 180 14.56 3.90 24.74
N THR A 181 13.29 3.52 24.68
CA THR A 181 12.25 4.18 23.86
C THR A 181 11.47 5.26 24.63
N CYS A 182 11.23 5.06 25.93
CA CYS A 182 10.73 6.09 26.86
C CYS A 182 11.53 6.09 28.17
N PRO A 183 12.73 6.68 28.18
CA PRO A 183 13.56 6.70 29.37
C PRO A 183 12.95 7.52 30.52
N MET A 184 12.03 8.45 30.24
CA MET A 184 11.44 9.29 31.28
C MET A 184 10.55 8.47 32.23
N ASP A 185 9.73 7.57 31.66
CA ASP A 185 8.77 6.79 32.42
C ASP A 185 9.33 5.41 32.79
N CYS A 186 10.25 4.85 32.00
CA CYS A 186 10.79 3.50 32.18
C CYS A 186 12.14 3.41 32.90
N LYS A 187 12.75 4.53 33.35
CA LYS A 187 14.08 4.50 34.01
C LYS A 187 14.10 4.04 35.47
N ASN A 188 12.94 3.74 36.08
CA ASN A 188 12.86 3.54 37.54
C ASN A 188 12.36 2.16 38.01
N ASN A 189 12.54 1.09 37.23
CA ASN A 189 12.25 -0.28 37.68
C ASN A 189 13.47 -1.00 38.30
N GLU A 190 14.32 -0.28 39.03
CA GLU A 190 15.21 -0.86 40.05
C GLU A 190 14.68 -0.50 41.45
N ASN A 191 13.59 -1.14 41.88
CA ASN A 191 13.45 -1.60 43.27
C ASN A 191 12.26 -2.60 43.43
N PRO A 192 12.38 -3.55 44.38
CA PRO A 192 11.91 -4.94 44.33
C PRO A 192 10.42 -5.18 44.53
#